data_AF-A0A6C0K2M1-F1
#
_entry.id   AF-A0A6C0K2M1-F1
#
_cell.length_a   1.000
_cell.length_b   1.000
_cell.length_c   1.000
_cell.angle_alpha   90.00
_cell.angle_beta   90.00
_cell.angle_gamma   90.00
#
_symmetry.space_group_name_H-M   'P 1'
#
loop_
_entity.id
_entity.type
_entity.pdbx_description
1 polymer ?
#
loop_
_entity_poly.entity_id
_entity_poly.type
_entity_poly.pdbx_seq_one_letter_code
_entity_poly.pdbx_strand_id
1 'polypeptide(L)'
;MKQAIFLGGLLLLVVAALLFSKSRLVRGVTREGFASYYLENAGGAKNSYGKMGPFDGVALTCPDGVSKWKCNTPNEPLNGPAFEPGPDSLFMFKNNQCKPECCPSSYACDGGCVCTSPDQRQVIASRGGNRTTPEDSL
;
A
#
# COMPACT_ATOMS: atom_id res chain seq x y z
N MET A 1 -2.98 14.37 55.02
CA MET A 1 -1.61 14.20 54.46
C MET A 1 -1.51 13.03 53.47
N LYS A 2 -1.91 11.79 53.81
CA LYS A 2 -1.83 10.63 52.89
C LYS A 2 -2.61 10.80 51.57
N GLN A 3 -3.83 11.37 51.62
CA GLN A 3 -4.68 11.58 50.44
C GLN A 3 -4.08 12.58 49.42
N ALA A 4 -3.40 13.62 49.90
CA ALA A 4 -2.77 14.62 49.04
C ALA A 4 -1.54 14.07 48.29
N ILE A 5 -0.80 13.13 48.91
CA ILE A 5 0.34 12.47 48.29
C ILE A 5 -0.13 11.51 47.19
N PHE A 6 -1.23 10.76 47.42
CA PHE A 6 -1.82 9.87 46.42
C PHE A 6 -2.37 10.63 45.20
N LEU A 7 -3.12 11.71 45.43
CA LEU A 7 -3.65 12.54 44.33
C LEU A 7 -2.54 13.26 43.57
N GLY A 8 -1.51 13.75 44.27
CA GLY A 8 -0.32 14.33 43.64
C GLY A 8 0.43 13.33 42.77
N GLY A 9 0.63 12.09 43.25
CA GLY A 9 1.25 11.01 42.48
C GLY A 9 0.44 10.60 41.25
N LEU A 10 -0.89 10.49 41.38
CA LEU A 10 -1.77 10.18 40.25
C LEU A 10 -1.72 11.28 39.18
N LEU A 11 -1.73 12.54 39.59
CA LEU A 11 -1.63 13.69 38.67
C LEU A 11 -0.31 13.67 37.90
N LEU A 12 0.80 13.37 38.60
CA LEU A 12 2.13 13.29 38.00
C LEU A 12 2.23 12.16 36.96
N LEU A 13 1.62 11.00 37.26
CA LEU A 13 1.55 9.88 36.31
C LEU A 13 0.74 10.21 35.06
N VAL A 14 -0.40 10.89 35.21
CA VAL A 14 -1.23 11.32 34.07
C VAL A 14 -0.47 12.32 33.19
N VAL A 15 0.23 13.28 33.80
CA VAL A 15 1.06 14.25 33.07
C VAL A 15 2.20 13.54 32.33
N ALA A 16 2.89 12.60 32.98
CA ALA A 16 3.95 11.82 32.34
C ALA A 16 3.43 10.99 31.15
N ALA A 17 2.25 10.36 31.28
CA ALA A 17 1.62 9.61 30.19
C ALA A 17 1.22 10.52 29.01
N LEU A 18 0.71 11.72 29.29
CA LEU A 18 0.39 12.72 28.26
C LEU A 18 1.64 13.22 27.54
N LEU A 19 2.74 13.45 28.27
CA LEU A 19 4.02 13.85 27.68
C LEU A 19 4.62 12.73 26.81
N PHE A 20 4.52 11.46 27.25
CA PHE A 20 4.97 10.31 26.46
C PHE A 20 4.12 10.11 25.20
N SER A 21 2.79 10.22 25.31
CA SER A 21 1.87 10.12 24.16
C SER A 21 2.08 11.22 23.12
N LYS A 22 2.47 12.43 23.55
CA LYS A 22 2.78 13.56 22.66
C LYS A 22 4.25 13.65 22.26
N SER A 23 5.11 12.78 22.79
CA SER A 23 6.52 12.78 22.46
C SER A 23 6.75 12.32 21.02
N ARG A 24 7.52 13.10 20.27
CA ARG A 24 7.86 12.80 18.87
C ARG A 24 8.73 11.56 18.71
N LEU A 25 9.27 11.02 19.81
CA LEU A 25 10.18 9.88 19.83
C LEU A 25 9.51 8.57 19.37
N VAL A 26 8.19 8.44 19.59
CA VAL A 26 7.42 7.23 19.24
C VAL A 26 6.57 7.43 17.97
N ARG A 27 6.45 8.67 17.49
CA ARG A 27 5.63 9.05 16.34
C ARG A 27 6.43 8.91 15.04
N GLY A 28 6.75 7.69 14.61
CA GLY A 28 7.43 7.50 13.32
C GLY A 28 8.02 6.13 13.01
N VAL A 29 7.99 5.18 13.95
CA VAL A 29 8.44 3.80 13.67
C VAL A 29 7.27 3.02 13.11
N THR A 30 7.17 3.00 11.78
CA THR A 30 6.32 2.04 11.07
C THR A 30 6.97 0.65 11.15
N ARG A 31 6.16 -0.40 11.08
CA ARG A 31 6.64 -1.79 11.15
C ARG A 31 7.56 -2.16 9.98
N GLU A 32 7.54 -1.33 8.95
CA GLU A 32 8.23 -1.47 7.68
C GLU A 32 9.53 -0.64 7.62
N GLY A 33 9.92 0.03 8.72
CA GLY A 33 11.21 0.73 8.83
C GLY A 33 11.32 2.00 7.97
N PHE A 34 10.27 2.35 7.23
CA PHE A 34 10.18 3.63 6.56
C PHE A 34 9.83 4.70 7.59
N ALA A 35 10.71 5.67 7.74
CA ALA A 35 10.49 6.79 8.61
C ALA A 35 9.32 7.60 8.05
N SER A 36 8.13 7.48 8.65
CA SER A 36 6.94 8.26 8.29
C SER A 36 7.06 9.68 8.83
N TYR A 37 8.20 10.34 8.60
CA TYR A 37 8.36 11.74 8.88
C TYR A 37 7.49 12.49 7.87
N TYR A 38 6.39 13.06 8.36
CA TYR A 38 5.54 14.02 7.66
C TYR A 38 4.73 13.49 6.45
N LEU A 39 3.80 12.55 6.68
CA LEU A 39 2.65 12.39 5.78
C LEU A 39 1.47 13.34 6.10
N GLU A 40 1.51 14.10 7.21
CA GLU A 40 0.49 15.14 7.48
C GLU A 40 0.44 16.22 6.39
N ASN A 41 1.54 16.41 5.64
CA ASN A 41 1.67 17.36 4.51
C ASN A 41 2.24 16.72 3.24
N ALA A 42 2.37 15.39 3.16
CA ALA A 42 2.78 14.76 1.91
C ALA A 42 1.61 14.86 0.92
N GLY A 43 1.85 15.57 -0.17
CA GLY A 43 0.84 16.05 -1.10
C GLY A 43 0.04 14.94 -1.77
N GLY A 44 -1.14 14.66 -1.24
CA GLY A 44 -2.32 14.53 -2.09
C GLY A 44 -2.94 15.92 -2.21
N ALA A 45 -3.03 16.47 -3.41
CA ALA A 45 -3.85 17.65 -3.63
C ALA A 45 -5.29 17.24 -3.30
N LYS A 46 -5.74 17.55 -2.08
CA LYS A 46 -7.11 17.28 -1.63
C LYS A 46 -8.06 18.21 -2.40
N ASN A 47 -8.68 19.15 -1.71
CA ASN A 47 -9.62 20.10 -2.34
C ASN A 47 -8.94 21.25 -3.11
N SER A 48 -7.61 21.24 -3.24
CA SER A 48 -6.81 22.27 -3.89
C SER A 48 -5.97 21.68 -5.04
N TYR A 49 -6.60 20.84 -5.85
CA TYR A 49 -5.99 20.34 -7.08
C TYR A 49 -5.93 21.46 -8.13
N GLY A 50 -4.72 21.94 -8.41
CA GLY A 50 -4.45 22.76 -9.58
C GLY A 50 -4.01 21.87 -10.73
N LYS A 51 -4.62 22.04 -11.91
CA LYS A 51 -4.19 21.34 -13.13
C LYS A 51 -2.75 21.77 -13.47
N MET A 52 -1.82 20.84 -13.34
CA MET A 52 -0.40 20.90 -13.68
C MET A 52 -0.12 20.63 -15.17
N GLY A 53 -1.04 20.02 -15.93
CA GLY A 53 -0.83 19.75 -17.37
C GLY A 53 -1.90 18.94 -18.10
N PRO A 54 -1.63 18.54 -19.36
CA PRO A 54 -2.58 17.81 -20.22
C PRO A 54 -2.87 16.37 -19.75
N PHE A 55 -1.96 15.77 -18.97
CA PHE A 55 -2.08 14.39 -18.50
C PHE A 55 -2.76 14.26 -17.13
N ASP A 56 -3.18 15.39 -16.55
CA ASP A 56 -3.92 15.42 -15.30
C ASP A 56 -5.30 14.78 -15.43
N GLY A 57 -5.57 13.79 -14.59
CA GLY A 57 -6.82 13.03 -14.61
C GLY A 57 -6.98 12.11 -15.82
N VAL A 58 -5.93 11.95 -16.65
CA VAL A 58 -5.95 10.97 -17.73
C VAL A 58 -5.80 9.58 -17.14
N ALA A 59 -6.84 8.77 -17.28
CA ALA A 59 -6.83 7.36 -16.95
C ALA A 59 -6.74 6.54 -18.24
N LEU A 60 -5.87 5.54 -18.27
CA LEU A 60 -5.76 4.63 -19.40
C LEU A 60 -6.81 3.53 -19.25
N THR A 61 -7.82 3.52 -20.11
CA THR A 61 -8.80 2.43 -20.15
C THR A 61 -8.22 1.26 -20.94
N CYS A 62 -8.12 0.11 -20.29
CA CYS A 62 -7.70 -1.10 -20.96
C CYS A 62 -8.79 -1.64 -21.90
N PRO A 63 -8.42 -2.38 -22.96
CA PRO A 63 -9.39 -2.94 -23.91
C PRO A 63 -10.52 -3.74 -23.24
N ASP A 64 -10.19 -4.37 -22.11
CA ASP A 64 -11.06 -5.28 -21.38
C ASP A 64 -11.86 -4.58 -20.26
N GLY A 65 -11.64 -3.27 -20.04
CA GLY A 65 -12.35 -2.45 -19.05
C GLY A 65 -12.04 -2.78 -17.57
N VAL A 66 -11.21 -3.79 -17.29
CA VAL A 66 -10.93 -4.28 -15.93
C VAL A 66 -10.05 -3.38 -15.07
N SER A 67 -9.38 -2.38 -15.66
CA SER A 67 -8.39 -1.56 -14.97
C SER A 67 -8.21 -0.21 -15.65
N LYS A 68 -7.98 0.85 -14.85
CA LYS A 68 -7.81 2.23 -15.32
C LYS A 68 -6.36 2.69 -15.46
N TRP A 69 -5.42 1.79 -15.19
CA TRP A 69 -3.99 2.11 -15.14
C TRP A 69 -3.08 1.06 -15.78
N LYS A 70 -3.44 -0.23 -15.79
CA LYS A 70 -2.57 -1.30 -16.30
C LYS A 70 -3.35 -2.47 -16.87
N CYS A 71 -3.12 -2.79 -18.14
CA CYS A 71 -3.87 -3.83 -18.85
C CYS A 71 -3.28 -5.20 -18.53
N ASN A 72 -3.77 -5.77 -17.43
CA ASN A 72 -3.22 -6.97 -16.81
C ASN A 72 -3.99 -8.24 -17.24
N THR A 73 -4.37 -8.32 -18.51
CA THR A 73 -5.11 -9.44 -19.08
C THR A 73 -4.17 -10.43 -19.79
N PRO A 74 -4.54 -11.72 -19.86
CA PRO A 74 -5.70 -12.39 -19.27
C PRO A 74 -5.50 -12.92 -17.82
N ASN A 75 -6.60 -13.27 -17.16
CA ASN A 75 -6.62 -13.97 -15.86
C ASN A 75 -6.40 -15.46 -16.08
N GLU A 76 -5.16 -15.92 -15.93
CA GLU A 76 -4.79 -17.31 -16.18
C GLU A 76 -4.73 -18.13 -14.88
N PRO A 77 -4.99 -19.45 -14.94
CA PRO A 77 -4.81 -20.32 -13.79
C PRO A 77 -3.33 -20.40 -13.40
N LEU A 78 -3.07 -20.46 -12.10
CA LEU A 78 -1.71 -20.62 -11.58
C LEU A 78 -1.18 -22.04 -11.84
N ASN A 79 0.12 -22.17 -12.08
CA ASN A 79 0.88 -23.42 -12.15
C ASN A 79 1.03 -24.13 -10.79
N GLY A 80 0.55 -23.52 -9.71
CA GLY A 80 0.72 -24.01 -8.35
C GLY A 80 -0.19 -23.26 -7.37
N PRO A 81 0.08 -23.36 -6.06
CA PRO A 81 -0.74 -22.71 -5.05
C PRO A 81 -0.74 -21.19 -5.20
N ALA A 82 -1.83 -20.56 -4.75
CA ALA A 82 -1.95 -19.11 -4.68
C ALA A 82 -0.83 -18.48 -3.84
N PHE A 83 -0.49 -17.25 -4.18
CA PHE A 83 0.47 -16.49 -3.40
C PHE A 83 -0.17 -16.03 -2.09
N GLU A 84 0.46 -16.39 -0.98
CA GLU A 84 0.09 -15.92 0.35
C GLU A 84 1.21 -15.01 0.90
N PRO A 85 0.92 -13.75 1.26
CA PRO A 85 1.92 -12.87 1.87
C PRO A 85 2.47 -13.46 3.18
N GLY A 86 3.77 -13.66 3.27
CA GLY A 86 4.42 -14.26 4.44
C GLY A 86 5.94 -14.13 4.41
N PRO A 87 6.65 -14.50 5.50
CA PRO A 87 8.11 -14.42 5.58
C PRO A 87 8.81 -15.32 4.54
N ASP A 88 8.19 -16.44 4.17
CA ASP A 88 8.72 -17.39 3.19
C ASP A 88 8.29 -17.08 1.74
N SER A 89 7.55 -15.99 1.54
CA SER A 89 6.94 -15.65 0.25
C SER A 89 7.72 -14.56 -0.46
N LEU A 90 8.95 -14.88 -0.85
CA LEU A 90 9.89 -13.95 -1.48
C LEU A 90 9.52 -13.58 -2.92
N PHE A 91 8.82 -14.46 -3.63
CA PHE A 91 8.46 -14.24 -5.02
C PHE A 91 6.98 -14.48 -5.27
N MET A 92 6.25 -13.38 -5.53
CA MET A 92 4.80 -13.39 -5.73
C MET A 92 4.38 -14.16 -6.99
N PHE A 93 5.17 -14.07 -8.05
CA PHE A 93 4.80 -14.59 -9.37
C PHE A 93 5.33 -15.99 -9.68
N LYS A 94 5.85 -16.71 -8.67
CA LYS A 94 6.53 -18.00 -8.85
C LYS A 94 5.68 -19.06 -9.55
N ASN A 95 4.37 -19.00 -9.33
CA ASN A 95 3.40 -19.96 -9.85
C ASN A 95 2.54 -19.36 -10.97
N ASN A 96 2.88 -18.20 -11.50
CA ASN A 96 2.10 -17.60 -12.58
C ASN A 96 2.47 -18.24 -13.93
N GLN A 97 1.51 -18.22 -14.85
CA GLN A 97 1.83 -18.47 -16.25
C GLN A 97 2.67 -17.32 -16.79
N CYS A 98 3.53 -17.63 -17.75
CA CYS A 98 4.29 -16.64 -18.45
C CYS A 98 4.29 -16.94 -19.95
N LYS A 99 3.65 -16.06 -20.70
CA LYS A 99 3.40 -16.24 -22.12
C LYS A 99 3.16 -14.89 -22.81
N PRO A 100 3.38 -14.77 -24.12
CA PRO A 100 3.21 -13.50 -24.84
C PRO A 100 1.78 -12.94 -24.78
N GLU A 101 0.78 -13.81 -24.62
CA GLU A 101 -0.63 -13.42 -24.55
C GLU A 101 -0.95 -12.58 -23.31
N CYS A 102 -0.07 -12.60 -22.30
CA CYS A 102 -0.23 -11.81 -21.07
C CYS A 102 0.39 -10.42 -21.15
N CYS A 103 0.85 -10.01 -22.33
CA CYS A 103 1.27 -8.64 -22.56
C CYS A 103 0.05 -7.74 -22.83
N PRO A 104 -0.02 -6.51 -22.26
CA PRO A 104 1.10 -5.72 -21.72
C PRO A 104 1.20 -5.73 -20.17
N SER A 105 1.42 -6.90 -19.55
CA SER A 105 1.72 -7.00 -18.12
C SER A 105 2.93 -6.14 -17.71
N SER A 106 2.90 -5.65 -16.47
CA SER A 106 4.00 -4.90 -15.86
C SER A 106 5.23 -5.74 -15.51
N TYR A 107 5.10 -7.07 -15.57
CA TYR A 107 6.15 -8.01 -15.19
C TYR A 107 6.40 -8.98 -16.33
N ALA A 108 7.68 -9.32 -16.53
CA ALA A 108 8.13 -10.24 -17.56
C ALA A 108 8.89 -11.41 -16.95
N CYS A 109 8.93 -12.52 -17.68
CA CYS A 109 9.80 -13.65 -17.42
C CYS A 109 10.43 -14.16 -18.73
N ASP A 110 11.16 -15.26 -18.71
CA ASP A 110 11.79 -15.89 -19.88
C ASP A 110 10.80 -16.23 -21.01
N GLY A 111 9.57 -16.64 -20.67
CA GLY A 111 8.51 -16.97 -21.63
C GLY A 111 7.69 -15.78 -22.18
N GLY A 112 8.00 -14.54 -21.76
CA GLY A 112 7.25 -13.34 -22.16
C GLY A 112 6.72 -12.55 -20.97
N CYS A 113 5.41 -12.29 -20.93
CA CYS A 113 4.77 -11.50 -19.88
C CYS A 113 4.14 -12.39 -18.80
N VAL A 114 4.14 -11.93 -17.55
CA VAL A 114 3.53 -12.64 -16.42
C VAL A 114 2.03 -12.38 -16.37
N CYS A 115 1.22 -13.44 -16.33
CA CYS A 115 -0.24 -13.36 -16.22
C CYS A 115 -0.64 -13.19 -14.75
N THR A 116 -0.84 -11.96 -14.27
CA THR A 116 -1.12 -11.69 -12.84
C THR A 116 -2.57 -12.00 -12.45
N SER A 117 -2.79 -12.59 -11.27
CA SER A 117 -4.13 -12.77 -10.73
C SER A 117 -4.73 -11.46 -10.18
N PRO A 118 -6.06 -11.36 -10.01
CA PRO A 118 -6.69 -10.22 -9.35
C PRO A 118 -6.16 -9.98 -7.92
N ASP A 119 -6.03 -11.03 -7.12
CA ASP A 119 -5.57 -10.94 -5.73
C ASP A 119 -4.13 -10.40 -5.64
N GLN A 120 -3.24 -10.87 -6.54
CA GLN A 120 -1.87 -10.38 -6.61
C GLN A 120 -1.83 -8.89 -6.96
N ARG A 121 -2.67 -8.44 -7.89
CA ARG A 121 -2.80 -7.03 -8.24
C ARG A 121 -3.29 -6.20 -7.06
N GLN A 122 -4.22 -6.73 -6.28
CA GLN A 122 -4.71 -6.07 -5.07
C GLN A 122 -3.62 -5.89 -4.03
N VAL A 123 -2.80 -6.93 -3.79
CA VAL A 123 -1.65 -6.86 -2.87
C VAL A 123 -0.59 -5.86 -3.36
N ILE A 124 -0.34 -5.79 -4.67
CA ILE A 124 0.60 -4.81 -5.22
C ILE A 124 0.05 -3.39 -5.07
N ALA A 125 -1.24 -3.19 -5.34
CA ALA A 125 -1.89 -1.89 -5.25
C ALA A 125 -1.94 -1.36 -3.80
N SER A 126 -2.07 -2.23 -2.80
CA SER A 126 -2.10 -1.85 -1.37
C SER A 126 -0.74 -1.54 -0.76
N ARG A 127 0.38 -1.88 -1.43
CA ARG A 127 1.74 -1.64 -0.92
C ARG A 127 2.23 -0.20 -1.07
N GLY A 128 1.51 0.66 -1.78
CA GLY A 128 1.85 2.08 -1.88
C GLY A 128 1.39 2.83 -0.63
N GLY A 129 2.32 3.38 0.17
CA GLY A 129 2.06 4.02 1.47
C GLY A 129 1.11 5.24 1.49
N ASN A 130 0.56 5.65 0.34
CA ASN A 130 -0.49 6.67 0.24
C ASN A 130 -1.85 6.10 -0.22
N ARG A 131 -1.98 4.78 -0.38
CA ARG A 131 -3.21 4.11 -0.83
C ARG A 131 -3.75 3.19 0.26
N THR A 132 -4.87 3.58 0.86
CA THR A 132 -5.60 2.74 1.83
C THR A 132 -6.54 1.74 1.15
N THR A 133 -6.77 1.89 -0.15
CA THR A 133 -7.57 0.98 -1.00
C THR A 133 -6.99 0.96 -2.42
N PRO A 134 -7.04 -0.18 -3.14
CA PRO A 134 -6.82 -0.21 -4.58
C PRO A 134 -7.90 0.64 -5.28
N GLU A 135 -7.53 1.53 -6.20
CA GLU A 135 -8.52 2.23 -7.04
C GLU A 135 -9.13 1.31 -8.12
N ASP A 136 -8.44 0.20 -8.40
CA ASP A 136 -8.86 -0.84 -9.34
C ASP A 136 -9.50 -2.05 -8.61
N SER A 137 -9.97 -1.92 -7.37
CA SER A 137 -10.69 -3.01 -6.69
C SER A 137 -12.09 -3.18 -7.29
N LEU A 138 -12.15 -3.94 -8.38
CA LEU A 138 -13.28 -4.80 -8.74
C LEU A 138 -12.96 -6.22 -8.26
#